data_AF-A0A3E0P0F5-F1
#
_entry.id   AF-A0A3E0P0F5-F1
#
_cell.length_a   1.000
_cell.length_b   1.000
_cell.length_c   1.000
_cell.angle_alpha   90.00
_cell.angle_beta   90.00
_cell.angle_gamma   90.00
#
_symmetry.space_group_name_H-M   'P 1'
#
loop_
_entity.id
_entity.type
_entity.pdbx_description
1 polymer ?
#
loop_
_entity_poly.entity_id
_entity_poly.type
_entity_poly.pdbx_seq_one_letter_code
_entity_poly.pdbx_strand_id
1 'polypeptide(L)'
;MRFRAAARAHPEVIVFGLFRSDAVARTELHGHFSGSDRNFVAEIMLHGPAVMAGTSEFYLREHPNRSVRTYRRRGKNRFTHARDAWYAPERKGRIVFPSWRRLGGYIKSVRRTKLGAGESLRCYVAILKLLSDDGFKLTKQLAYDIVTAAVSLARRLRRA
;
A
#
# COMPACT_ATOMS: atom_id res chain seq x y z
N MET A 1 -9.26 -8.04 -14.44
CA MET A 1 -8.82 -6.63 -14.57
C MET A 1 -7.43 -6.48 -13.98
N ARG A 2 -6.49 -5.86 -14.71
CA ARG A 2 -5.07 -5.72 -14.31
C ARG A 2 -4.88 -5.02 -12.97
N PHE A 3 -5.69 -4.00 -12.69
CA PHE A 3 -5.69 -3.27 -11.41
C PHE A 3 -5.82 -4.17 -10.17
N ARG A 4 -6.81 -5.09 -10.16
CA ARG A 4 -7.02 -5.99 -9.02
C ARG A 4 -5.85 -6.95 -8.85
N ALA A 5 -5.30 -7.47 -9.94
CA ALA A 5 -4.13 -8.35 -9.90
C ALA A 5 -2.91 -7.60 -9.36
N ALA A 6 -2.66 -6.38 -9.85
CA ALA A 6 -1.58 -5.51 -9.40
C ALA A 6 -1.69 -5.16 -7.92
N ALA A 7 -2.90 -4.83 -7.43
CA ALA A 7 -3.13 -4.55 -6.01
C ALA A 7 -2.91 -5.77 -5.09
N ARG A 8 -3.04 -6.99 -5.64
CA ARG A 8 -2.84 -8.26 -4.92
C ARG A 8 -1.42 -8.82 -5.04
N ALA A 9 -0.67 -8.41 -6.06
CA ALA A 9 0.66 -8.92 -6.34
C ALA A 9 1.66 -8.57 -5.24
N HIS A 10 2.84 -9.18 -5.30
CA HIS A 10 4.01 -8.82 -4.48
C HIS A 10 4.63 -7.53 -5.02
N PRO A 11 4.28 -6.35 -4.46
CA PRO A 11 4.77 -5.08 -5.00
C PRO A 11 6.30 -4.97 -4.91
N GLU A 12 6.93 -5.68 -3.96
CA GLU A 12 8.35 -5.61 -3.67
C GLU A 12 9.25 -6.04 -4.84
N VAL A 13 8.73 -6.80 -5.81
CA VAL A 13 9.47 -7.16 -7.03
C VAL A 13 9.05 -6.24 -8.18
N ILE A 14 7.75 -5.97 -8.30
CA ILE A 14 7.21 -5.21 -9.44
C ILE A 14 7.71 -3.77 -9.45
N VAL A 15 7.90 -3.15 -8.29
CA VAL A 15 8.47 -1.78 -8.17
C VAL A 15 9.84 -1.64 -8.83
N PHE A 16 10.61 -2.73 -8.96
CA PHE A 16 11.92 -2.73 -9.61
C PHE A 16 11.84 -3.03 -11.12
N GLY A 17 10.64 -3.09 -11.68
CA GLY A 17 10.44 -3.23 -13.12
C GLY A 17 10.90 -2.00 -13.91
N LEU A 18 11.00 -2.16 -15.24
CA LEU A 18 11.25 -1.05 -16.15
C LEU A 18 9.93 -0.37 -16.51
N PHE A 19 9.86 0.94 -16.29
CA PHE A 19 8.69 1.76 -16.57
C PHE A 19 9.03 2.88 -17.54
N ARG A 20 8.05 3.26 -18.36
CA ARG A 20 8.14 4.50 -19.13
C ARG A 20 8.13 5.69 -18.17
N SER A 21 9.11 6.58 -18.31
CA SER A 21 9.23 7.78 -17.46
C SER A 21 7.97 8.66 -17.51
N ASP A 22 7.38 8.83 -18.70
CA ASP A 22 6.16 9.61 -18.90
C ASP A 22 4.95 9.02 -18.16
N ALA A 23 4.87 7.69 -18.05
CA ALA A 23 3.83 7.01 -17.30
C ALA A 23 4.04 7.17 -15.79
N VAL A 24 5.27 7.03 -15.30
CA VAL A 24 5.61 7.23 -13.88
C VAL A 24 5.29 8.66 -13.43
N ALA A 25 5.62 9.66 -14.26
CA ALA A 25 5.38 11.08 -13.97
C ALA A 25 3.89 11.43 -13.81
N ARG A 26 2.97 10.61 -14.35
CA ARG A 26 1.52 10.79 -14.19
C ARG A 26 0.94 10.14 -12.92
N THR A 27 1.77 9.45 -12.13
CA THR A 27 1.34 8.79 -10.89
C THR A 27 1.48 9.67 -9.65
N GLU A 28 1.03 9.22 -8.48
CA GLU A 28 1.39 9.86 -7.18
C GLU A 28 2.88 9.70 -6.82
N LEU A 29 3.65 8.98 -7.63
CA LEU A 29 5.00 8.50 -7.32
C LEU A 29 5.01 7.60 -6.07
N HIS A 30 6.20 7.25 -5.59
CA HIS A 30 6.36 6.46 -4.38
C HIS A 30 6.06 7.29 -3.13
N GLY A 31 4.95 6.99 -2.47
CA GLY A 31 4.59 7.62 -1.20
C GLY A 31 5.50 7.24 -0.02
N HIS A 32 5.59 8.11 0.98
CA HIS A 32 6.36 7.93 2.21
C HIS A 32 5.50 7.25 3.31
N PHE A 33 4.97 6.07 3.02
CA PHE A 33 4.22 5.27 3.99
C PHE A 33 4.30 3.78 3.70
N SER A 34 4.02 2.97 4.72
CA SER A 34 4.01 1.52 4.60
C SER A 34 2.92 1.04 3.62
N GLY A 35 3.33 0.43 2.51
CA GLY A 35 2.42 -0.10 1.49
C GLY A 35 2.17 0.83 0.31
N SER A 36 2.91 1.94 0.21
CA SER A 36 2.84 2.87 -0.93
C SER A 36 3.29 2.25 -2.25
N ASP A 37 4.19 1.27 -2.19
CA ASP A 37 4.59 0.39 -3.29
C ASP A 37 3.38 -0.29 -3.97
N ARG A 38 2.41 -0.77 -3.18
CA ARG A 38 1.17 -1.35 -3.73
C ARG A 38 0.31 -0.32 -4.45
N ASN A 39 0.26 0.90 -3.93
CA ASN A 39 -0.49 1.98 -4.57
C ASN A 39 0.15 2.35 -5.91
N PHE A 40 1.47 2.55 -5.92
CA PHE A 40 2.22 2.81 -7.14
C PHE A 40 2.03 1.70 -8.17
N VAL A 41 2.21 0.42 -7.79
CA VAL A 41 2.04 -0.72 -8.71
C VAL A 41 0.61 -0.82 -9.23
N ALA A 42 -0.40 -0.61 -8.39
CA ALA A 42 -1.79 -0.62 -8.84
C ALA A 42 -2.07 0.51 -9.84
N GLU A 43 -1.49 1.69 -9.62
CA GLU A 43 -1.68 2.87 -10.46
C GLU A 43 -0.94 2.79 -11.80
N ILE A 44 0.34 2.42 -11.78
CA ILE A 44 1.15 2.35 -13.01
C ILE A 44 0.56 1.33 -14.00
N MET A 45 -0.09 0.28 -13.48
CA MET A 45 -0.80 -0.73 -14.27
C MET A 45 -2.11 -0.24 -14.88
N LEU A 46 -2.58 0.97 -14.52
CA LEU A 46 -3.67 1.66 -15.21
C LEU A 46 -3.19 2.48 -16.42
N HIS A 47 -1.90 2.81 -16.48
CA HIS A 47 -1.32 3.62 -17.57
C HIS A 47 -0.94 2.81 -18.82
N GLY A 48 -1.09 1.49 -18.80
CA GLY A 48 -0.82 0.65 -19.97
C GLY A 48 -0.70 -0.85 -19.66
N PRO A 49 -0.49 -1.68 -20.68
CA PRO A 49 -0.13 -3.08 -20.49
C PRO A 49 1.26 -3.22 -19.83
N ALA A 50 1.45 -4.33 -19.11
CA ALA A 50 2.75 -4.75 -18.59
C ALA A 50 3.01 -6.19 -19.02
N VAL A 51 4.29 -6.52 -19.20
CA VAL A 51 4.78 -7.85 -19.53
C VAL A 51 5.83 -8.27 -18.51
N MET A 52 5.83 -9.54 -18.12
CA MET A 52 6.89 -10.08 -17.27
C MET A 52 8.08 -10.41 -18.16
N ALA A 53 9.25 -9.85 -17.86
CA ALA A 53 10.49 -10.23 -18.54
C ALA A 53 10.84 -11.66 -18.13
N GLY A 54 10.83 -12.60 -19.09
CA GLY A 54 11.03 -14.03 -18.82
C GLY A 54 12.45 -14.41 -18.36
N THR A 55 13.38 -13.46 -18.31
CA THR A 55 14.81 -13.66 -18.02
C THR A 55 15.35 -12.71 -16.94
N SER A 56 14.52 -11.91 -16.26
CA SER A 56 15.03 -10.95 -15.28
C SER A 56 15.39 -11.62 -13.96
N GLU A 57 16.68 -11.81 -13.70
CA GLU A 57 17.20 -12.20 -12.39
C GLU A 57 17.26 -10.98 -11.47
N PHE A 58 16.20 -10.77 -10.68
CA PHE A 58 16.19 -9.76 -9.62
C PHE A 58 16.58 -10.39 -8.28
N TYR A 59 17.78 -10.08 -7.80
CA TYR A 59 18.25 -10.50 -6.47
C TYR A 59 17.86 -9.47 -5.40
N LEU A 60 16.81 -9.78 -4.65
CA LEU A 60 16.43 -8.97 -3.50
C LEU A 60 17.38 -9.22 -2.31
N ARG A 61 18.10 -8.19 -1.88
CA ARG A 61 18.95 -8.28 -0.68
C ARG A 61 18.10 -8.57 0.56
N GLU A 62 18.31 -9.73 1.16
CA GLU A 62 17.66 -10.14 2.40
C GLU A 62 18.63 -10.03 3.59
N HIS A 63 18.26 -9.26 4.62
CA HIS A 63 19.10 -9.07 5.81
C HIS A 63 18.30 -8.83 7.10
N PRO A 64 18.87 -9.07 8.30
CA PRO A 64 18.18 -8.92 9.59
C PRO A 64 17.54 -7.55 9.85
N ASN A 65 18.13 -6.50 9.29
CA ASN A 65 17.76 -5.11 9.54
C ASN A 65 16.76 -4.55 8.51
N ARG A 66 16.20 -5.37 7.62
CA ARG A 66 15.09 -4.93 6.75
C ARG A 66 13.92 -4.50 7.61
N SER A 67 13.25 -3.41 7.22
CA SER A 67 12.08 -2.89 7.94
C SER A 67 11.07 -4.00 8.26
N VAL A 68 10.73 -4.85 7.29
CA VAL A 68 9.81 -5.98 7.48
C VAL A 68 10.29 -6.94 8.58
N ARG A 69 11.60 -7.24 8.66
CA ARG A 69 12.19 -8.17 9.62
C ARG A 69 12.35 -7.54 11.01
N THR A 70 12.79 -6.28 11.08
CA THR A 70 12.91 -5.49 12.32
C THR A 70 11.58 -5.38 13.05
N TYR A 71 10.48 -5.10 12.33
CA TYR A 71 9.17 -4.94 12.95
C TYR A 71 8.48 -6.29 13.25
N ARG A 72 8.77 -7.36 12.48
CA ARG A 72 8.31 -8.72 12.78
C ARG A 72 8.89 -9.25 14.09
N ARG A 73 10.21 -9.11 14.29
CA ARG A 73 10.91 -9.59 15.51
C ARG A 73 10.41 -8.94 16.80
N ARG A 74 9.85 -7.73 16.72
CA ARG A 74 9.33 -6.99 17.89
C ARG A 74 7.98 -7.50 18.40
N GLY A 75 7.51 -8.68 17.96
CA GLY A 75 6.20 -9.26 18.32
C GLY A 75 5.01 -8.40 17.88
N LYS A 76 5.28 -7.38 17.06
CA LYS A 76 4.30 -6.40 16.63
C LYS A 76 3.62 -6.96 15.38
N ASN A 77 2.52 -7.70 15.57
CA ASN A 77 1.47 -7.86 14.54
C ASN A 77 0.95 -6.50 13.99
N ARG A 78 1.41 -5.37 14.58
CA ARG A 78 1.34 -3.96 14.13
C ARG A 78 2.27 -3.63 12.95
N PHE A 79 2.26 -4.44 11.89
CA PHE A 79 3.16 -4.28 10.74
C PHE A 79 3.12 -2.89 10.08
N THR A 80 2.04 -2.13 10.25
CA THR A 80 1.79 -0.86 9.56
C THR A 80 2.02 0.37 10.45
N HIS A 81 1.44 0.46 11.66
CA HIS A 81 1.54 1.68 12.48
C HIS A 81 2.95 1.97 12.98
N ALA A 82 3.62 0.96 13.55
CA ALA A 82 4.96 1.15 14.08
C ALA A 82 5.99 1.36 12.96
N ARG A 83 5.71 0.81 11.78
CA ARG A 83 6.51 0.93 10.56
C ARG A 83 6.26 2.24 9.82
N ASP A 84 5.17 2.96 10.07
CA ASP A 84 4.92 4.26 9.41
C ASP A 84 6.05 5.25 9.75
N ALA A 85 6.57 5.21 10.99
CA ALA A 85 7.72 6.01 11.42
C ALA A 85 9.05 5.65 10.72
N TRP A 86 9.14 4.48 10.07
CA TRP A 86 10.29 4.13 9.23
C TRP A 86 10.29 4.96 7.94
N TYR A 87 9.12 5.26 7.39
CA TYR A 87 8.98 6.02 6.15
C TYR A 87 8.80 7.52 6.40
N ALA A 88 8.28 7.89 7.57
CA ALA A 88 7.94 9.26 7.96
C ALA A 88 8.25 9.47 9.45
N PRO A 89 9.50 9.80 9.82
CA PRO A 89 9.94 9.94 11.22
C PRO A 89 9.09 10.92 12.04
N GLU A 90 8.56 11.96 11.41
CA GLU A 90 7.68 12.99 11.99
C GLU A 90 6.34 12.43 12.50
N ARG A 91 5.95 11.23 12.05
CA ARG A 91 4.75 10.51 12.51
C ARG A 91 5.01 9.62 13.71
N LYS A 92 6.25 9.54 14.20
CA LYS A 92 6.60 8.75 15.38
C LYS A 92 5.74 9.18 16.56
N GLY A 93 5.05 8.21 17.16
CA GLY A 93 4.17 8.44 18.31
C GLY A 93 2.82 9.09 17.98
N ARG A 94 2.56 9.51 16.74
CA ARG A 94 1.26 10.06 16.30
C ARG A 94 0.22 8.96 16.07
N ILE A 95 -1.06 9.32 16.17
CA ILE A 95 -2.15 8.47 15.72
C ILE A 95 -2.16 8.53 14.18
N VAL A 96 -2.08 7.37 13.53
CA VAL A 96 -1.99 7.25 12.06
C VAL A 96 -2.92 6.15 11.57
N PHE A 97 -3.38 6.26 10.33
CA PHE A 97 -4.30 5.31 9.68
C PHE A 97 -3.68 4.77 8.36
N PRO A 98 -2.63 3.94 8.45
CA PRO A 98 -1.87 3.48 7.28
C PRO A 98 -2.70 2.63 6.30
N SER A 99 -3.65 1.84 6.79
CA SER A 99 -4.51 0.99 5.98
C SER A 99 -5.55 1.83 5.24
N TRP A 100 -6.10 2.85 5.90
CA TRP A 100 -6.98 3.84 5.28
C TRP A 100 -6.26 4.69 4.24
N ARG A 101 -5.01 5.09 4.50
CA ARG A 101 -4.17 5.81 3.54
C ARG A 101 -3.97 4.98 2.27
N ARG A 102 -3.72 3.68 2.41
CA ARG A 102 -3.59 2.75 1.27
C ARG A 102 -4.88 2.65 0.46
N LEU A 103 -6.02 2.51 1.12
CA LEU A 103 -7.33 2.49 0.48
C LEU A 103 -7.60 3.79 -0.29
N GLY A 104 -7.36 4.95 0.36
CA GLY A 104 -7.50 6.26 -0.25
C GLY A 104 -6.56 6.44 -1.46
N GLY A 105 -5.34 5.91 -1.38
CA GLY A 105 -4.41 5.89 -2.50
C GLY A 105 -4.97 5.14 -3.71
N TYR A 106 -5.60 3.97 -3.55
CA TYR A 106 -6.20 3.26 -4.68
C TYR A 106 -7.32 4.07 -5.34
N ILE A 107 -8.17 4.73 -4.55
CA ILE A 107 -9.23 5.61 -5.06
C ILE A 107 -8.62 6.77 -5.83
N LYS A 108 -7.57 7.41 -5.29
CA LYS A 108 -6.85 8.51 -5.95
C LYS A 108 -6.20 8.05 -7.26
N SER A 109 -5.60 6.87 -7.32
CA SER A 109 -5.01 6.31 -8.53
C SER A 109 -6.03 6.19 -9.67
N VAL A 110 -7.22 5.68 -9.38
CA VAL A 110 -8.31 5.55 -10.36
C VAL A 110 -8.76 6.93 -10.86
N ARG A 111 -8.92 7.90 -9.95
CA ARG A 111 -9.29 9.28 -10.29
C ARG A 111 -8.22 9.98 -11.13
N ARG A 112 -6.94 9.82 -10.77
CA ARG A 112 -5.81 10.46 -11.44
C ARG A 112 -5.62 9.96 -12.87
N THR A 113 -5.87 8.67 -13.11
CA THR A 113 -5.68 8.08 -14.44
C THR A 113 -6.74 8.53 -15.47
N LYS A 114 -7.85 9.14 -15.03
CA LYS A 114 -8.94 9.62 -15.92
C LYS A 114 -9.43 8.55 -16.91
N LEU A 115 -9.64 7.34 -16.41
CA LEU A 115 -10.18 6.22 -17.20
C LEU A 115 -11.61 6.53 -17.71
N GLY A 116 -12.04 5.82 -18.75
CA GLY A 116 -13.44 5.86 -19.18
C GLY A 116 -14.39 5.34 -18.08
N ALA A 117 -15.64 5.81 -18.05
CA ALA A 117 -16.58 5.52 -16.95
C ALA A 117 -16.73 4.02 -16.63
N GLY A 118 -16.81 3.17 -17.66
CA GLY A 118 -16.90 1.72 -17.48
C GLY A 118 -15.61 1.10 -16.90
N GLU A 119 -14.45 1.62 -17.25
CA GLU A 119 -13.17 1.19 -16.69
C GLU A 119 -13.00 1.65 -15.24
N SER A 120 -13.33 2.91 -14.96
CA SER A 120 -13.37 3.44 -13.59
C SER A 120 -14.28 2.61 -12.69
N LEU A 121 -15.48 2.27 -13.16
CA LEU A 121 -16.42 1.43 -12.39
C LEU A 121 -15.81 0.05 -12.09
N ARG A 122 -15.19 -0.61 -13.09
CA ARG A 122 -14.51 -1.89 -12.87
C ARG A 122 -13.37 -1.78 -11.85
N CYS A 123 -12.64 -0.67 -11.84
CA CYS A 123 -11.63 -0.37 -10.84
C CYS A 123 -12.23 -0.21 -9.43
N TYR A 124 -13.32 0.55 -9.28
CA TYR A 124 -13.97 0.71 -7.98
C TYR A 124 -14.57 -0.59 -7.47
N VAL A 125 -15.20 -1.39 -8.34
CA VAL A 125 -15.65 -2.74 -7.99
C VAL A 125 -14.46 -3.62 -7.59
N ALA A 126 -13.31 -3.50 -8.24
CA ALA A 126 -12.10 -4.20 -7.82
C ALA A 126 -11.63 -3.75 -6.42
N ILE A 127 -11.67 -2.46 -6.10
CA ILE A 127 -11.36 -1.93 -4.75
C ILE A 127 -12.33 -2.50 -3.72
N LEU A 128 -13.64 -2.51 -4.00
CA LEU A 128 -14.64 -3.11 -3.11
C LEU A 128 -14.38 -4.61 -2.89
N LYS A 129 -14.04 -5.34 -3.95
CA LYS A 129 -13.66 -6.76 -3.84
C LYS A 129 -12.42 -6.97 -2.98
N LEU A 130 -11.47 -6.02 -2.95
CA LEU A 130 -10.31 -6.10 -2.03
C LEU A 130 -10.71 -5.93 -0.56
N LEU A 131 -11.84 -5.29 -0.27
CA LEU A 131 -12.36 -5.19 1.10
C LEU A 131 -13.00 -6.51 1.54
N SER A 132 -13.69 -7.20 0.64
CA SER A 132 -14.42 -8.44 0.94
C SER A 132 -13.60 -9.73 0.73
N ASP A 133 -12.38 -9.66 0.19
CA ASP A 133 -11.56 -10.85 -0.08
C ASP A 133 -10.96 -11.39 1.24
N ASP A 134 -11.40 -12.58 1.69
CA ASP A 134 -10.96 -13.18 2.97
C ASP A 134 -9.45 -13.41 3.07
N GLY A 135 -8.77 -13.59 1.92
CA GLY A 135 -7.31 -13.71 1.84
C GLY A 135 -6.58 -12.36 1.92
N PHE A 136 -7.26 -11.25 1.57
CA PHE A 136 -6.71 -9.90 1.59
C PHE A 136 -7.27 -9.21 2.83
N LYS A 137 -6.57 -9.34 3.96
CA LYS A 137 -6.96 -8.86 5.30
C LYS A 137 -7.12 -7.32 5.43
N LEU A 138 -7.50 -6.60 4.37
CA LEU A 138 -7.63 -5.15 4.32
C LEU A 138 -8.74 -4.63 5.24
N THR A 139 -9.91 -5.25 5.28
CA THR A 139 -10.98 -4.90 6.25
C THR A 139 -10.51 -5.08 7.69
N LYS A 140 -9.87 -6.22 8.00
CA LYS A 140 -9.24 -6.45 9.31
C LYS A 140 -8.20 -5.37 9.63
N GLN A 141 -7.41 -4.94 8.64
CA GLN A 141 -6.42 -3.87 8.79
C GLN A 141 -7.07 -2.49 9.01
N LEU A 142 -8.16 -2.17 8.31
CA LEU A 142 -8.90 -0.92 8.49
C LEU A 142 -9.53 -0.84 9.89
N ALA A 143 -10.16 -1.93 10.34
CA ALA A 143 -10.69 -2.04 11.71
C ALA A 143 -9.58 -1.96 12.76
N TYR A 144 -8.44 -2.63 12.49
CA TYR A 144 -7.27 -2.58 13.35
C TYR A 144 -6.71 -1.16 13.52
N ASP A 145 -6.71 -0.36 12.45
CA ASP A 145 -6.30 1.05 12.53
C ASP A 145 -7.19 1.84 13.49
N ILE A 146 -8.52 1.63 13.44
CA ILE A 146 -9.48 2.28 14.34
C ILE A 146 -9.21 1.88 15.80
N VAL A 147 -9.10 0.57 16.08
CA VAL A 147 -8.85 0.07 17.45
C VAL A 147 -7.52 0.62 17.98
N THR A 148 -6.47 0.62 17.17
CA THR A 148 -5.16 1.15 17.56
C THR A 148 -5.22 2.65 17.85
N ALA A 149 -5.96 3.41 17.05
CA ALA A 149 -6.19 4.84 17.27
C ALA A 149 -6.95 5.10 18.58
N ALA A 150 -8.05 4.37 18.83
CA ALA A 150 -8.86 4.50 20.04
C ALA A 150 -8.05 4.18 21.31
N VAL A 151 -7.30 3.07 21.31
CA VAL A 151 -6.43 2.69 22.44
C VAL A 151 -5.33 3.74 22.68
N SER A 152 -4.74 4.27 21.61
CA SER A 152 -3.73 5.33 21.71
C SER A 152 -4.32 6.62 22.30
N LEU A 153 -5.52 7.00 21.85
CA LEU A 153 -6.24 8.18 22.34
C LEU A 153 -6.60 8.02 23.83
N ALA A 154 -7.20 6.90 24.22
CA ALA A 154 -7.56 6.62 25.61
C ALA A 154 -6.33 6.67 26.54
N ARG A 155 -5.17 6.15 26.09
CA ARG A 155 -3.92 6.23 26.84
C ARG A 155 -3.37 7.65 26.99
N ARG A 156 -3.61 8.53 26.00
CA ARG A 156 -3.23 9.95 26.11
C ARG A 156 -4.13 10.69 27.08
N LEU A 157 -5.45 10.44 27.02
CA LEU A 157 -6.42 11.05 27.92
C LEU A 157 -6.20 10.65 29.38
N ARG A 158 -5.76 9.41 29.66
CA ARG A 158 -5.41 8.97 31.03
C ARG A 158 -4.08 9.56 31.58
N ARG A 159 -3.28 10.21 30.72
CA ARG A 159 -1.99 10.81 31.08
C ARG A 159 -2.02 12.34 31.11
N ALA A 160 -3.13 12.93 30.65
CA ALA A 160 -3.43 14.35 30.73
C ALA A 160 -4.24 14.58 32.01
#